data_AF-A0A948XPH7-F1
#
_entry.id   AF-A0A948XPH7-F1
#
_cell.length_a   1.000
_cell.length_b   1.000
_cell.length_c   1.000
_cell.angle_alpha   90.00
_cell.angle_beta   90.00
_cell.angle_gamma   90.00
#
_symmetry.space_group_name_H-M   'P 1'
#
loop_
_entity.id
_entity.type
_entity.pdbx_description
1 polymer ?
#
loop_
_entity_poly.entity_id
_entity_poly.type
_entity_poly.pdbx_seq_one_letter_code
_entity_poly.pdbx_strand_id
1 'polypeptide(L)' 'MAQTTQVKIKSDTIKMPSKTIEAIFEELRLLRNEVRLLLPQEELEEYAHPERIRRSYQKAIKKYPPVSL' A
#
# COMPACT_ATOMS: atom_id res chain seq x y z
N MET A 1 -30.88 -1.25 20.71
CA MET A 1 -29.77 -0.47 20.11
C MET A 1 -28.51 -1.30 20.25
N ALA A 2 -27.83 -1.57 19.13
CA ALA A 2 -26.84 -2.65 18.99
C ALA A 2 -25.55 -2.39 19.79
N GLN A 3 -25.06 -3.41 20.49
CA GLN A 3 -23.79 -3.39 21.21
C GLN A 3 -22.66 -3.75 20.24
N THR A 4 -21.70 -2.85 20.07
CA THR A 4 -20.50 -3.06 19.24
C THR A 4 -19.49 -3.89 20.04
N THR A 5 -19.41 -5.19 19.75
CA THR A 5 -18.36 -6.07 20.28
C THR A 5 -17.01 -5.72 19.65
N GLN A 6 -16.11 -5.15 20.45
CA GLN A 6 -14.71 -4.96 20.06
C GLN A 6 -13.99 -6.32 20.01
N VAL A 7 -13.66 -6.80 18.82
CA VAL A 7 -12.85 -8.00 18.62
C VAL A 7 -11.39 -7.65 18.91
N LYS A 8 -10.88 -8.10 20.06
CA LYS A 8 -9.47 -7.97 20.45
C LYS A 8 -8.63 -8.98 19.65
N ILE A 9 -8.10 -8.55 18.50
CA ILE A 9 -7.19 -9.36 17.69
C ILE A 9 -5.88 -9.53 18.48
N LYS A 10 -5.63 -10.73 19.00
CA LYS A 10 -4.32 -11.10 19.54
C LYS A 10 -3.37 -11.27 18.34
N SER A 11 -2.34 -10.43 18.25
CA SER A 11 -1.29 -10.55 17.25
C SER A 11 -0.32 -11.65 17.69
N ASP A 12 -0.61 -12.90 17.35
CA ASP A 12 0.37 -13.97 17.48
C ASP A 12 1.48 -13.73 16.46
N THR A 13 2.72 -13.61 16.93
CA THR A 13 3.89 -13.39 16.08
C THR A 13 4.20 -14.68 15.32
N ILE A 14 3.73 -14.76 14.08
CA ILE A 14 4.00 -15.90 13.19
C ILE A 14 5.49 -15.87 12.82
N LYS A 15 6.26 -16.86 13.29
CA LYS A 15 7.66 -17.03 12.88
C LYS A 15 7.69 -17.73 11.53
N MET A 16 7.85 -16.96 10.45
CA MET A 16 8.07 -17.51 9.11
C MET A 16 9.57 -17.48 8.75
N PRO A 17 10.08 -18.46 7.98
CA PRO A 17 11.42 -18.42 7.43
C PRO A 17 11.61 -17.19 6.53
N SER A 18 12.78 -16.51 6.58
CA SER A 18 12.99 -15.28 5.78
C SER A 18 12.82 -15.53 4.29
N LYS A 19 13.30 -16.68 3.79
CA LYS A 19 13.14 -17.10 2.39
C LYS A 19 11.68 -17.15 1.94
N THR A 20 10.77 -17.54 2.82
CA THR A 20 9.33 -17.59 2.52
C THR A 20 8.76 -16.17 2.43
N ILE A 21 9.18 -15.27 3.32
CA ILE A 21 8.79 -13.86 3.28
C ILE A 21 9.34 -13.17 2.01
N GLU A 22 10.60 -13.44 1.67
CA GLU A 22 11.24 -12.94 0.44
C GLU A 22 10.48 -13.39 -0.80
N ALA A 23 10.15 -14.68 -0.90
CA ALA A 23 9.34 -15.21 -2.00
C ALA A 23 7.96 -14.55 -2.08
N ILE A 24 7.28 -14.34 -0.95
CA ILE A 24 5.98 -13.63 -0.91
C ILE A 24 6.14 -12.19 -1.42
N PHE A 25 7.21 -11.49 -1.05
CA PHE A 25 7.45 -10.13 -1.53
C PHE A 25 7.77 -10.08 -3.03
N GLU A 26 8.48 -11.06 -3.57
CA GLU A 26 8.70 -11.17 -5.01
C GLU A 26 7.38 -11.38 -5.78
N GLU A 27 6.52 -12.29 -5.32
CA GLU A 27 5.20 -12.51 -5.93
C GLU A 27 4.35 -11.23 -5.88
N LEU A 28 4.35 -10.52 -4.75
CA LEU A 28 3.64 -9.23 -4.62
C LEU A 28 4.22 -8.15 -5.54
N ARG A 29 5.54 -8.15 -5.81
CA ARG A 29 6.17 -7.23 -6.76
C ARG A 29 5.74 -7.52 -8.19
N LEU A 30 5.72 -8.80 -8.58
CA LEU A 30 5.26 -9.23 -9.91
C LEU A 30 3.79 -8.85 -10.10
N LEU A 31 2.94 -9.18 -9.13
CA LEU A 31 1.52 -8.83 -9.16
C LEU A 31 1.30 -7.31 -9.26
N ARG A 32 2.06 -6.49 -8.52
CA ARG A 32 1.96 -5.03 -8.62
C ARG A 32 2.30 -4.52 -10.03
N ASN A 33 3.30 -5.12 -10.67
CA ASN A 33 3.71 -4.73 -12.02
C ASN A 33 2.67 -5.16 -13.06
N GLU A 34 2.07 -6.34 -12.92
CA GLU A 34 0.97 -6.80 -13.77
C GLU A 34 -0.27 -5.91 -13.61
N VAL A 35 -0.66 -5.60 -12.36
CA VAL A 35 -1.77 -4.69 -12.08
C VAL A 35 -1.50 -3.29 -12.64
N ARG A 36 -0.25 -2.80 -12.64
CA ARG A 36 0.12 -1.53 -13.28
C ARG A 36 0.02 -1.54 -14.81
N LEU A 37 0.10 -2.70 -15.45
CA LEU A 37 -0.12 -2.83 -16.89
C LEU A 37 -1.62 -2.86 -17.23
N LEU A 38 -2.44 -3.40 -16.31
CA LEU A 38 -3.89 -3.56 -16.50
C LEU A 38 -4.69 -2.35 -16.05
N LEU A 39 -4.23 -1.63 -15.03
CA LEU A 39 -4.84 -0.40 -14.56
C LEU A 39 -4.20 0.79 -15.28
N PRO A 40 -5.00 1.69 -15.88
CA PRO A 40 -4.47 2.93 -16.41
C PRO A 40 -3.74 3.66 -15.29
N GLN A 41 -2.49 4.05 -15.55
CA GLN A 41 -1.83 4.99 -14.67
C GLN A 41 -2.60 6.30 -14.81
N GLU A 42 -3.31 6.72 -13.76
CA GLU A 42 -4.03 7.99 -13.77
C GLU A 42 -3.04 9.11 -14.09
N GLU A 43 -3.13 9.64 -15.30
CA GLU A 43 -2.38 10.82 -15.70
C GLU A 43 -3.02 12.01 -14.99
N LEU A 44 -2.20 12.72 -14.21
CA LEU A 44 -2.70 13.86 -13.44
C LEU A 44 -3.09 15.04 -14.36
N GLU A 45 -2.76 14.98 -15.64
CA GLU A 45 -2.95 16.06 -16.63
C GLU A 45 -4.42 16.44 -16.83
N GLU A 46 -5.34 15.49 -16.69
CA GLU A 46 -6.78 15.72 -16.83
C GLU A 46 -7.43 16.31 -15.57
N TYR A 47 -6.71 16.36 -14.45
CA TYR A 47 -7.26 16.92 -13.20
C TYR A 47 -7.19 18.45 -13.22
N ALA A 48 -8.15 19.11 -12.57
CA ALA A 48 -8.18 20.57 -12.48
C ALA A 48 -6.90 21.18 -11.85
N HIS A 49 -6.22 20.46 -10.96
CA HIS A 49 -5.05 20.94 -10.21
C HIS A 49 -3.97 19.86 -9.96
N PRO A 50 -3.25 19.40 -11.00
CA PRO A 50 -2.24 18.33 -10.90
C PRO A 50 -1.16 18.65 -9.86
N GLU A 51 -0.66 19.89 -9.87
CA GLU A 51 0.40 20.34 -8.95
C GLU A 51 -0.01 20.29 -7.48
N ARG A 52 -1.29 20.55 -7.18
CA ARG A 52 -1.81 20.47 -5.82
C ARG A 52 -1.86 19.01 -5.34
N ILE A 53 -2.25 18.10 -6.22
CA ILE A 53 -2.29 16.66 -5.95
C ILE A 53 -0.87 16.14 -5.70
N ARG A 54 0.08 16.46 -6.59
CA ARG A 54 1.51 16.12 -6.42
C ARG A 54 2.07 16.60 -5.08
N ARG A 55 1.85 17.87 -4.73
CA ARG A 55 2.31 18.44 -3.45
C ARG A 55 1.68 17.76 -2.24
N SER A 56 0.39 17.42 -2.31
CA SER A 56 -0.32 16.73 -1.24
C SER A 56 0.23 15.31 -1.04
N TYR A 57 0.46 14.60 -2.14
CA TYR A 57 1.07 13.27 -2.12
C TYR A 57 2.49 13.28 -1.55
N GLN A 58 3.34 14.24 -1.96
CA GLN A 58 4.69 14.41 -1.40
C GLN A 58 4.66 14.67 0.11
N LYS A 59 3.72 15.48 0.61
CA LYS A 59 3.52 15.70 2.05
C LYS A 59 3.09 14.42 2.76
N ALA A 60 2.20 13.65 2.15
CA ALA A 60 1.74 12.38 2.69
C ALA A 60 2.89 11.37 2.79
N ILE A 61 3.71 11.22 1.75
CA ILE A 61 4.91 10.37 1.77
C ILE A 61 5.88 10.78 2.88
N LYS A 62 6.10 12.08 3.09
CA LYS A 62 6.99 12.52 4.20
C LYS A 62 6.46 12.12 5.57
N LYS A 63 5.14 12.17 5.75
CA LYS A 63 4.48 11.83 7.02
C LYS A 63 4.32 10.32 7.22
N TYR A 64 4.10 9.61 6.13
CA TYR A 64 3.90 8.17 6.06
C TYR A 64 4.86 7.64 5.00
N PRO A 65 6.15 7.54 5.33
CA PRO A 65 7.14 7.04 4.38
C PRO A 65 6.70 5.66 3.91
N PRO A 66 6.75 5.39 2.60
CA PRO A 66 6.59 4.03 2.12
C PRO A 66 7.63 3.20 2.86
N VAL A 67 7.20 2.09 3.45
CA VAL A 67 8.10 1.18 4.15
C VAL A 67 9.23 0.84 3.19
N SER A 68 10.41 1.40 3.45
CA SER A 68 11.61 1.11 2.68
C SER A 68 11.97 -0.33 2.99
N LEU A 69 11.63 -1.22 2.06
CA LEU A 69 12.07 -2.61 2.01
C LEU A 69 13.49 -2.66 1.47
#